data_AF-A0A1W1XU89-F1
#
_entry.id   AF-A0A1W1XU89-F1
#
_cell.length_a   1.000
_cell.length_b   1.000
_cell.length_c   1.000
_cell.angle_alpha   90.00
_cell.angle_beta   90.00
_cell.angle_gamma   90.00
#
_symmetry.space_group_name_H-M   'P 1'
#
loop_
_entity.id
_entity.type
_entity.pdbx_description
1 polymer ?
#
loop_
_entity_poly.entity_id
_entity_poly.type
_entity_poly.pdbx_seq_one_letter_code
_entity_poly.pdbx_strand_id
1 'polypeptide(L)'
;MGKQKLIALKKDNISNKKWIKSQQKWTWIITICWMVVANIWPPFGLYGFVCMFTPILIALSGRGKMSCARICPRGSFIGKVTIPFSRKRVMPSWTHTKGFRFLIWLVMMGSFIGLMFWAVPKGIYTLGRTVLYFMEVATLIAFLVGVIFKPRSWCTICPMGFTSGNIRDLLNKKNDRTVNE
;
A
#
# COMPACT_ATOMS: atom_id res chain seq x y z
N MET A 1 -1.48 -2.25 40.86
CA MET A 1 -2.38 -2.39 39.69
C MET A 1 -2.70 -1.09 38.93
N GLY A 2 -2.68 0.11 39.53
CA GLY A 2 -3.10 1.36 38.85
C GLY A 2 -2.16 1.92 37.76
N LYS A 3 -0.83 1.82 37.93
CA LYS A 3 0.15 2.37 36.95
C LYS A 3 0.13 1.63 35.60
N GLN A 4 -0.03 0.31 35.61
CA GLN A 4 -0.08 -0.49 34.37
C GLN A 4 -1.32 -0.19 33.52
N LYS A 5 -2.48 -0.01 34.18
CA LYS A 5 -3.74 0.38 33.50
C LYS A 5 -3.63 1.78 32.87
N LEU A 6 -2.94 2.71 33.54
CA LEU A 6 -2.65 4.05 33.02
C LEU A 6 -1.70 4.04 31.81
N ILE A 7 -0.69 3.16 31.79
CA ILE A 7 0.22 3.00 30.65
C ILE A 7 -0.51 2.40 29.45
N ALA A 8 -1.35 1.37 29.66
CA ALA A 8 -2.19 0.79 28.63
C ALA A 8 -3.18 1.81 28.04
N LEU A 9 -3.88 2.58 28.89
CA LEU A 9 -4.81 3.63 28.47
C LEU A 9 -4.11 4.78 27.72
N LYS A 10 -2.90 5.18 28.14
CA LYS A 10 -2.10 6.20 27.44
C LYS A 10 -1.63 5.70 26.06
N LYS A 11 -1.29 4.42 25.95
CA LYS A 11 -0.84 3.80 24.69
C LYS A 11 -1.99 3.58 23.70
N ASP A 12 -3.18 3.23 24.17
CA ASP A 12 -4.40 3.24 23.36
C ASP A 12 -4.76 4.64 22.88
N ASN A 13 -4.60 5.67 23.72
CA ASN A 13 -4.81 7.06 23.29
C ASN A 13 -3.80 7.53 22.23
N ILE A 14 -2.54 7.07 22.30
CA ILE A 14 -1.51 7.36 21.29
C ILE A 14 -1.78 6.61 19.98
N SER A 15 -2.28 5.37 20.05
CA SER A 15 -2.66 4.56 18.88
C SER A 15 -3.89 5.15 18.16
N ASN A 16 -4.84 5.72 18.91
CA ASN A 16 -6.07 6.33 18.38
C ASN A 16 -5.88 7.76 17.86
N LYS A 17 -4.80 8.46 18.23
CA LYS A 17 -4.53 9.81 17.73
C LYS A 17 -4.27 9.77 16.22
N LYS A 18 -5.22 10.24 15.41
CA LYS A 18 -5.09 10.35 13.94
C LYS A 18 -3.96 11.32 13.58
N TRP A 19 -2.76 10.80 13.38
CA TRP A 19 -1.54 11.59 13.12
C TRP A 19 -1.47 12.21 11.72
N ILE A 20 -2.23 11.71 10.75
CA ILE A 20 -2.15 12.13 9.36
C ILE A 20 -3.55 12.48 8.85
N LYS A 21 -3.75 13.75 8.47
CA LYS A 21 -4.96 14.19 7.76
C LYS A 21 -5.12 13.34 6.49
N SER A 22 -6.35 12.95 6.16
CA SER A 22 -6.61 12.16 4.95
C SER A 22 -6.27 13.00 3.71
N GLN A 23 -5.16 12.69 3.06
CA GLN A 23 -4.68 13.39 1.85
C GLN A 23 -5.40 12.92 0.57
N GLN A 24 -6.36 12.01 0.70
CA GLN A 24 -7.03 11.32 -0.41
C GLN A 24 -7.90 12.22 -1.30
N LYS A 25 -8.13 13.49 -0.92
CA LYS A 25 -8.88 14.42 -1.77
C LYS A 25 -8.04 14.94 -2.95
N TRP A 26 -6.72 15.06 -2.78
CA TRP A 26 -5.81 15.72 -3.73
C TRP A 26 -4.79 14.79 -4.40
N THR A 27 -4.51 13.61 -3.82
CA THR A 27 -3.43 12.74 -4.31
C THR A 27 -3.70 12.08 -5.68
N TRP A 28 -4.95 12.06 -6.12
CA TRP A 28 -5.32 11.55 -7.44
C TRP A 28 -4.71 12.38 -8.59
N ILE A 29 -4.64 13.70 -8.44
CA ILE A 29 -4.06 14.64 -9.43
C ILE A 29 -2.58 14.36 -9.59
N ILE A 30 -1.89 14.16 -8.47
CA ILE A 30 -0.45 13.83 -8.43
C ILE A 30 -0.18 12.52 -9.19
N THR A 31 -1.09 11.54 -9.08
CA THR A 31 -0.92 10.24 -9.76
C THR A 31 -1.03 10.38 -11.28
N ILE A 32 -2.06 11.07 -11.77
CA ILE A 32 -2.25 11.30 -13.21
C ILE A 32 -1.09 12.13 -13.77
N CYS A 33 -0.76 13.24 -13.10
CA CYS A 33 0.30 14.13 -13.54
C CYS A 33 1.64 13.39 -13.62
N TRP A 34 1.96 12.58 -12.60
CA TRP A 34 3.17 11.77 -12.61
C TRP A 34 3.19 10.72 -13.73
N MET A 35 2.07 10.03 -14.00
CA MET A 35 2.00 9.05 -15.11
C MET A 35 2.23 9.71 -16.47
N VAL A 36 1.66 10.90 -16.72
CA VAL A 36 1.85 11.63 -17.98
C VAL A 36 3.30 12.12 -18.12
N VAL A 37 3.85 12.73 -17.07
CA VAL A 37 5.23 13.25 -17.07
C VAL A 37 6.23 12.11 -17.25
N ALA A 38 6.01 10.98 -16.59
CA ALA A 38 6.94 9.86 -16.62
C ALA A 38 6.92 9.08 -17.96
N ASN A 39 5.82 9.15 -18.73
CA ASN A 39 5.79 8.65 -20.10
C ASN A 39 6.64 9.49 -21.06
N ILE A 40 6.67 10.81 -20.86
CA ILE A 40 7.47 11.74 -21.67
C ILE A 40 8.95 11.69 -21.24
N TRP A 41 9.21 11.54 -19.93
CA TRP A 41 10.54 11.45 -19.35
C TRP A 41 10.70 10.19 -18.48
N PRO A 42 11.26 9.09 -19.05
CA PRO A 42 11.44 7.81 -18.36
C PRO A 42 12.13 7.85 -16.98
N PRO A 43 13.15 8.70 -16.70
CA PRO A 43 13.81 8.71 -15.39
C PRO A 43 12.88 9.12 -14.23
N PHE A 44 11.79 9.85 -14.49
CA PHE A 44 10.80 10.14 -13.44
C PHE A 44 10.07 8.89 -12.92
N GLY A 45 10.18 7.77 -13.64
CA GLY A 45 9.73 6.45 -13.19
C GLY A 45 10.33 5.98 -11.87
N LEU A 46 11.56 6.41 -11.56
CA LEU A 46 12.22 6.10 -10.29
C LEU A 46 11.48 6.71 -9.09
N TYR A 47 10.68 7.76 -9.27
CA TYR A 47 9.85 8.29 -8.21
C TYR A 47 8.78 7.28 -7.73
N GLY A 48 8.50 6.23 -8.53
CA GLY A 48 7.67 5.09 -8.13
C GLY A 48 8.21 4.36 -6.90
N PHE A 49 9.53 4.38 -6.67
CA PHE A 49 10.13 3.83 -5.45
C PHE A 49 9.71 4.60 -4.21
N VAL A 50 9.65 5.93 -4.27
CA VAL A 50 9.19 6.77 -3.15
C VAL A 50 7.78 6.33 -2.73
N CYS A 51 6.89 6.08 -3.69
CA CYS A 51 5.55 5.55 -3.47
C CYS A 51 5.55 4.17 -2.79
N MET A 52 6.47 3.27 -3.14
CA MET A 52 6.58 1.93 -2.53
C MET A 52 7.24 1.92 -1.16
N PHE A 53 8.23 2.78 -0.90
CA PHE A 53 8.92 2.84 0.39
C PHE A 53 8.15 3.64 1.45
N THR A 54 7.43 4.69 1.05
CA THR A 54 6.58 5.49 1.94
C THR A 54 5.70 4.64 2.88
N PRO A 55 4.90 3.66 2.38
CA PRO A 55 4.07 2.83 3.25
C PRO A 55 4.88 1.95 4.21
N ILE A 56 6.06 1.47 3.79
CA ILE A 56 6.94 0.61 4.60
C ILE A 56 7.56 1.43 5.74
N LEU A 57 8.13 2.60 5.44
CA LEU A 57 8.73 3.49 6.43
C LEU A 57 7.71 3.88 7.51
N ILE A 58 6.48 4.21 7.11
CA ILE A 58 5.41 4.57 8.04
C ILE A 58 4.88 3.34 8.81
N ALA A 59 4.90 2.15 8.21
CA ALA A 59 4.54 0.91 8.89
C ALA A 59 5.54 0.56 9.99
N LEU A 60 6.84 0.78 9.75
CA LEU A 60 7.92 0.63 10.73
C LEU A 60 7.77 1.61 11.91
N SER A 61 7.19 2.79 11.70
CA SER A 61 6.84 3.74 12.78
C SER A 61 5.64 3.32 13.65
N GLY A 62 5.09 2.11 13.48
CA GLY A 62 4.18 1.48 14.45
C GLY A 62 2.67 1.69 14.24
N ARG A 63 2.20 2.15 13.08
CA ARG A 63 0.75 2.42 12.83
C ARG A 63 0.17 1.74 11.57
N GLY A 64 0.60 0.52 11.33
CA GLY A 64 0.67 -0.18 10.03
C GLY A 64 -0.60 -0.58 9.25
N LYS A 65 -1.81 -0.06 9.52
CA LYS A 65 -3.01 -0.43 8.72
C LYS A 65 -3.75 0.76 8.11
N MET A 66 -3.87 1.86 8.85
CA MET A 66 -4.72 2.99 8.46
C MET A 66 -3.99 4.10 7.69
N SER A 67 -2.65 4.06 7.60
CA SER A 67 -1.85 5.05 6.86
C SER A 67 -1.77 4.74 5.37
N CYS A 68 -1.51 3.49 4.96
CA CYS A 68 -1.55 3.10 3.53
C CYS A 68 -2.89 3.45 2.89
N ALA A 69 -3.98 3.11 3.57
CA ALA A 69 -5.34 3.43 3.16
C ALA A 69 -5.64 4.95 3.11
N ARG A 70 -4.81 5.83 3.69
CA ARG A 70 -5.03 7.28 3.70
C ARG A 70 -4.01 8.09 2.91
N ILE A 71 -2.86 7.49 2.59
CA ILE A 71 -1.71 8.16 1.96
C ILE A 71 -1.44 7.62 0.55
N CYS A 72 -1.80 6.36 0.25
CA CYS A 72 -1.49 5.78 -1.05
C CYS A 72 -2.12 6.60 -2.19
N PRO A 73 -1.30 7.22 -3.07
CA PRO A 73 -1.78 8.12 -4.11
C PRO A 73 -2.65 7.39 -5.12
N ARG A 74 -2.23 6.18 -5.53
CA ARG A 74 -2.97 5.28 -6.42
C ARG A 74 -4.31 4.81 -5.83
N GLY A 75 -4.35 4.49 -4.54
CA GLY A 75 -5.59 4.06 -3.88
C GLY A 75 -6.63 5.18 -3.77
N SER A 76 -6.18 6.44 -3.68
CA SER A 76 -7.05 7.63 -3.75
C SER A 76 -7.60 7.86 -5.16
N PHE A 77 -6.77 7.67 -6.20
CA PHE A 77 -7.17 7.76 -7.60
C PHE A 77 -8.29 6.77 -7.94
N ILE A 78 -8.07 5.47 -7.66
CA ILE A 78 -9.09 4.42 -7.89
C ILE A 78 -10.33 4.70 -7.03
N GLY A 79 -10.14 5.15 -5.79
CA GLY A 79 -11.21 5.65 -4.92
C GLY A 79 -12.16 6.61 -5.65
N LYS A 80 -11.65 7.72 -6.19
CA LYS A 80 -12.48 8.74 -6.87
C LYS A 80 -13.04 8.24 -8.20
N VAL A 81 -12.22 7.62 -9.04
CA VAL A 81 -12.60 7.28 -10.42
C VAL A 81 -13.63 6.14 -10.45
N THR A 82 -13.55 5.19 -9.51
CA THR A 82 -14.47 4.04 -9.48
C THR A 82 -15.67 4.21 -8.55
N ILE A 83 -15.82 5.30 -7.79
CA ILE A 83 -17.07 5.61 -7.07
C ILE A 83 -18.31 5.65 -7.98
N PRO A 84 -18.30 6.30 -9.16
CA PRO A 84 -19.48 6.33 -10.04
C PRO A 84 -19.81 4.96 -10.68
N PHE A 85 -18.80 4.11 -10.88
CA PHE A 85 -18.95 2.82 -11.58
C PHE A 85 -18.99 1.59 -10.65
N SER A 86 -18.63 1.73 -9.38
CA SER A 86 -18.45 0.60 -8.48
C SER A 86 -19.79 -0.04 -8.11
N ARG A 87 -19.91 -1.34 -8.41
CA ARG A 87 -21.12 -2.13 -8.15
C ARG A 87 -21.33 -2.47 -6.67
N LYS A 88 -20.62 -1.83 -5.74
CA LYS A 88 -20.64 -2.00 -4.27
C LYS A 88 -20.54 -3.45 -3.76
N ARG A 89 -20.23 -4.43 -4.61
CA ARG A 89 -20.11 -5.84 -4.24
C ARG A 89 -18.95 -6.00 -3.26
N VAL A 90 -19.19 -6.75 -2.18
CA VAL A 90 -18.17 -7.12 -1.22
C VAL A 90 -17.19 -8.11 -1.86
N MET A 91 -15.91 -8.00 -1.53
CA MET A 91 -14.89 -8.92 -2.01
C MET A 91 -15.21 -10.34 -1.49
N PRO A 92 -15.14 -11.39 -2.31
CA PRO A 92 -15.39 -12.77 -1.86
C PRO A 92 -14.41 -13.17 -0.75
N SER A 93 -14.91 -13.87 0.27
CA SER A 93 -14.19 -14.21 1.51
C SER A 93 -12.90 -15.01 1.27
N TRP A 94 -12.84 -15.78 0.18
CA TRP A 94 -11.65 -16.55 -0.23
C TRP A 94 -10.40 -15.68 -0.42
N THR A 95 -10.56 -14.43 -0.84
CA THR A 95 -9.45 -13.49 -1.10
C THR A 95 -8.73 -13.02 0.16
N HIS A 96 -9.34 -13.22 1.34
CA HIS A 96 -8.75 -12.86 2.62
C HIS A 96 -7.95 -13.99 3.27
N THR A 97 -7.98 -15.20 2.71
CA THR A 97 -7.23 -16.35 3.23
C THR A 97 -5.72 -16.09 3.20
N LYS A 98 -5.01 -16.63 4.20
CA LYS A 98 -3.55 -16.44 4.34
C LYS A 98 -2.80 -16.97 3.11
N GLY A 99 -3.22 -18.12 2.60
CA GLY A 99 -2.62 -18.75 1.41
C GLY A 99 -2.79 -17.89 0.15
N PHE A 100 -4.00 -17.42 -0.14
CA PHE A 100 -4.24 -16.57 -1.33
C PHE A 100 -3.45 -15.25 -1.28
N ARG A 101 -3.40 -14.61 -0.11
CA ARG A 101 -2.61 -13.38 0.09
C ARG A 101 -1.11 -13.61 -0.07
N PHE A 102 -0.61 -14.73 0.43
CA PHE A 102 0.80 -15.09 0.26
C PHE A 102 1.13 -15.39 -1.20
N LEU A 103 0.26 -16.13 -1.90
CA LEU A 103 0.41 -16.41 -3.33
C LEU A 103 0.47 -15.12 -4.16
N ILE A 104 -0.47 -14.20 -3.94
CA ILE A 104 -0.49 -12.93 -4.68
C ILE A 104 0.71 -12.04 -4.33
N TRP A 105 1.15 -12.08 -3.07
CA TRP A 105 2.33 -11.36 -2.62
C TRP A 105 3.57 -11.89 -3.34
N LEU A 106 3.74 -13.21 -3.39
CA LEU A 106 4.86 -13.87 -4.05
C LEU A 106 4.88 -13.57 -5.55
N VAL A 107 3.73 -13.66 -6.23
CA VAL A 107 3.65 -13.37 -7.68
C VAL A 107 3.99 -11.90 -7.97
N MET A 108 3.41 -10.95 -7.24
CA MET A 108 3.64 -9.51 -7.48
C MET A 108 5.05 -9.06 -7.09
N MET A 109 5.55 -9.48 -5.92
CA MET A 109 6.93 -9.16 -5.51
C MET A 109 7.97 -9.90 -6.34
N GLY A 110 7.75 -11.18 -6.64
CA GLY A 110 8.63 -11.97 -7.50
C GLY A 110 8.75 -11.35 -8.90
N SER A 111 7.63 -10.91 -9.47
CA SER A 111 7.63 -10.19 -10.76
C SER A 111 8.41 -8.87 -10.67
N PHE A 112 8.22 -8.09 -9.60
CA PHE A 112 8.94 -6.82 -9.43
C PHE A 112 10.45 -7.01 -9.26
N ILE A 113 10.86 -7.99 -8.45
CA ILE A 113 12.27 -8.32 -8.22
C ILE A 113 12.91 -8.87 -9.51
N GLY A 114 12.21 -9.74 -10.24
CA GLY A 114 12.67 -10.27 -11.52
C GLY A 114 12.88 -9.19 -12.57
N LEU A 115 11.94 -8.24 -12.67
CA LEU A 115 12.05 -7.07 -13.54
C LEU A 115 13.25 -6.18 -13.17
N MET A 116 13.50 -5.99 -11.87
CA MET A 116 14.65 -5.21 -11.39
C MET A 116 15.97 -5.90 -11.70
N PHE A 117 16.09 -7.21 -11.43
CA PHE A 117 17.31 -7.95 -11.74
C PHE A 117 17.69 -7.85 -13.22
N TRP A 118 16.70 -7.89 -14.11
CA TRP A 118 16.91 -7.76 -15.55
C TRP A 118 17.17 -6.32 -16.04
N ALA A 119 16.63 -5.32 -15.34
CA ALA A 119 16.72 -3.91 -15.72
C ALA A 119 17.95 -3.19 -15.14
N VAL A 120 18.45 -3.59 -13.96
CA VAL A 120 19.66 -3.01 -13.32
C VAL A 120 20.87 -2.91 -14.25
N PRO A 121 21.25 -3.93 -15.04
CA PRO A 121 22.41 -3.84 -15.92
C PRO A 121 22.20 -2.97 -17.17
N LYS A 122 20.95 -2.59 -17.50
CA LYS A 122 20.61 -1.83 -18.74
C LYS A 122 20.54 -0.31 -18.56
N GLY A 123 20.92 0.20 -17.38
CA GLY A 123 21.01 1.63 -17.10
C GLY A 123 19.71 2.28 -16.61
N ILE A 124 19.84 3.55 -16.21
CA ILE A 124 18.83 4.32 -15.45
C ILE A 124 17.52 4.55 -16.23
N TYR A 125 17.62 4.71 -17.56
CA TYR A 125 16.48 4.96 -18.45
C TYR A 125 15.59 3.72 -18.55
N THR A 126 16.20 2.54 -18.69
CA THR A 126 15.49 1.25 -18.75
C THR A 126 14.86 0.91 -17.40
N LEU A 127 15.54 1.23 -16.30
CA LEU A 127 15.02 1.07 -14.94
C LEU A 127 13.76 1.91 -14.71
N GLY A 128 13.82 3.21 -15.01
CA GLY A 128 12.67 4.11 -14.85
C GLY A 128 11.47 3.63 -15.66
N ARG A 129 11.67 3.25 -16.93
CA ARG A 129 10.61 2.76 -17.81
C ARG A 129 10.00 1.43 -17.35
N THR A 130 10.81 0.54 -16.80
CA THR A 130 10.34 -0.76 -16.27
C THR A 130 9.46 -0.57 -15.03
N VAL A 131 9.87 0.30 -14.10
CA VAL A 131 9.07 0.63 -12.91
C VAL A 131 7.75 1.26 -13.30
N LEU A 132 7.75 2.13 -14.32
CA LEU A 132 6.54 2.75 -14.84
C LEU A 132 5.56 1.72 -15.39
N TYR A 133 6.00 0.86 -16.32
CA TYR A 133 5.11 -0.16 -16.88
C TYR A 133 4.55 -1.09 -15.80
N PHE A 134 5.36 -1.48 -14.82
CA PHE A 134 4.87 -2.28 -13.69
C PHE A 134 3.77 -1.54 -12.91
N MET A 135 3.94 -0.24 -12.66
CA MET A 135 2.95 0.59 -11.97
C MET A 135 1.69 0.83 -12.81
N GLU A 136 1.83 1.01 -14.12
CA GLU A 136 0.72 1.18 -15.06
C GLU A 136 -0.13 -0.08 -15.17
N VAL A 137 0.50 -1.23 -15.42
CA VAL A 137 -0.18 -2.53 -15.49
C VAL A 137 -0.89 -2.83 -14.18
N ALA A 138 -0.23 -2.60 -13.03
CA ALA A 138 -0.88 -2.78 -11.75
C ALA A 138 -2.08 -1.83 -11.59
N THR A 139 -1.96 -0.57 -12.04
CA THR A 139 -3.05 0.42 -11.95
C THR A 139 -4.24 0.02 -12.83
N LEU A 140 -4.00 -0.48 -14.04
CA LEU A 140 -5.03 -1.05 -14.92
C LEU A 140 -5.76 -2.21 -14.25
N ILE A 141 -5.03 -3.18 -13.68
CA ILE A 141 -5.64 -4.32 -12.97
C ILE A 141 -6.48 -3.80 -11.78
N ALA A 142 -5.96 -2.85 -11.03
CA ALA A 142 -6.65 -2.30 -9.87
C ALA A 142 -7.88 -1.46 -10.24
N PHE A 143 -7.86 -0.81 -11.41
CA PHE A 143 -9.02 -0.14 -11.99
C PHE A 143 -10.11 -1.17 -12.33
N LEU A 144 -9.76 -2.24 -13.05
CA LEU A 144 -10.70 -3.33 -13.37
C LEU A 144 -11.33 -3.94 -12.11
N VAL A 145 -10.52 -4.24 -11.09
CA VAL A 145 -10.99 -4.76 -9.80
C VAL A 145 -11.86 -3.74 -9.06
N GLY A 146 -11.53 -2.44 -9.16
CA GLY A 146 -12.29 -1.35 -8.54
C GLY A 146 -13.66 -1.10 -9.17
N VAL A 147 -13.83 -1.41 -10.46
CA VAL A 147 -15.12 -1.31 -11.16
C VAL A 147 -16.06 -2.42 -10.69
N ILE A 148 -15.54 -3.64 -10.56
CA ILE A 148 -16.33 -4.82 -10.21
C ILE A 148 -16.67 -4.85 -8.71
N PHE A 149 -15.70 -4.53 -7.85
CA PHE A 149 -15.84 -4.57 -6.39
C PHE A 149 -15.86 -3.18 -5.78
N LYS A 150 -15.84 -3.08 -4.44
CA LYS A 150 -15.65 -1.80 -3.76
C LYS A 150 -14.35 -1.11 -4.22
N PRO A 151 -14.32 0.23 -4.30
CA PRO A 151 -13.21 1.01 -4.88
C PRO A 151 -11.89 0.95 -4.07
N ARG A 152 -11.85 0.14 -3.01
CA ARG A 152 -10.69 -0.11 -2.14
C ARG A 152 -10.31 -1.59 -2.08
N SER A 153 -10.99 -2.45 -2.83
CA SER A 153 -10.78 -3.90 -2.79
C SER A 153 -9.36 -4.31 -3.19
N TRP A 154 -8.73 -3.55 -4.09
CA TRP A 154 -7.33 -3.75 -4.42
C TRP A 154 -6.38 -3.52 -3.23
N CYS A 155 -6.65 -2.51 -2.39
CA CYS A 155 -5.82 -2.20 -1.23
C CYS A 155 -5.81 -3.34 -0.19
N THR A 156 -6.86 -4.15 -0.12
CA THR A 156 -6.96 -5.31 0.79
C THR A 156 -6.12 -6.52 0.36
N ILE A 157 -5.74 -6.56 -0.92
CA ILE A 157 -5.01 -7.66 -1.57
C ILE A 157 -3.58 -7.20 -1.95
N CYS A 158 -3.33 -5.88 -1.97
CA CYS A 158 -2.05 -5.30 -2.28
C CYS A 158 -0.91 -5.90 -1.43
N PRO A 159 0.21 -6.33 -2.05
CA PRO A 159 1.32 -6.96 -1.34
C PRO A 159 1.87 -6.08 -0.20
N MET A 160 1.93 -4.76 -0.42
CA MET A 160 2.40 -3.81 0.59
C MET A 160 1.47 -3.74 1.81
N GLY A 161 0.16 -3.84 1.60
CA GLY A 161 -0.83 -3.85 2.68
C GLY A 161 -0.79 -5.15 3.49
N PHE A 162 -0.45 -6.27 2.85
CA PHE A 162 -0.23 -7.54 3.54
C PHE A 162 1.03 -7.49 4.41
N THR A 163 2.15 -7.02 3.86
CA THR A 163 3.43 -6.89 4.60
C THR A 163 3.28 -5.93 5.79
N SER A 164 2.65 -4.76 5.60
CA SER A 164 2.42 -3.81 6.71
C SER A 164 1.47 -4.36 7.78
N GLY A 165 0.53 -5.22 7.38
CA GLY A 165 -0.37 -5.94 8.28
C GLY A 165 0.39 -6.90 9.20
N ASN A 166 1.24 -7.74 8.63
CA ASN A 166 2.05 -8.71 9.37
C ASN A 166 3.07 -8.03 10.30
N ILE A 167 3.68 -6.92 9.86
CA ILE A 167 4.59 -6.12 10.70
C ILE A 167 3.88 -5.62 11.96
N ARG A 168 2.62 -5.17 11.85
CA ARG A 168 1.86 -4.77 13.06
C ARG A 168 1.65 -5.94 14.00
N ASP A 169 1.28 -7.10 13.48
CA ASP A 169 1.00 -8.25 14.32
C ASP A 169 2.28 -8.73 15.04
N LEU A 170 3.45 -8.58 14.39
CA LEU A 170 4.77 -8.76 15.03
C LEU A 170 5.08 -7.69 16.09
N LEU A 171 4.80 -6.41 15.82
CA LEU A 171 5.01 -5.31 16.78
C LEU A 171 4.11 -5.45 18.01
N ASN A 172 2.85 -5.85 17.83
CA ASN A 172 1.93 -6.14 18.93
C ASN A 172 2.43 -7.32 19.76
N LYS A 173 2.85 -8.41 19.13
CA LYS A 173 3.41 -9.58 19.83
C LYS A 173 4.69 -9.26 20.61
N LYS A 174 5.53 -8.36 20.10
CA LYS A 174 6.72 -7.87 20.82
C LYS A 174 6.32 -7.01 22.02
N ASN A 175 5.32 -6.15 21.84
CA ASN A 175 4.81 -5.29 22.90
C ASN A 175 4.14 -6.08 24.04
N ASP A 176 3.38 -7.13 23.72
CA ASP A 176 2.76 -8.00 24.73
C ASP A 176 3.83 -8.74 25.55
N ARG A 177 4.95 -9.15 24.94
CA ARG A 177 6.08 -9.73 25.68
C ARG A 177 6.75 -8.75 26.64
N THR A 178 6.93 -7.49 26.22
CA THR A 178 7.53 -6.46 27.09
C THR A 178 6.64 -5.96 28.23
N VAL A 179 5.34 -6.27 28.21
CA VAL A 179 4.39 -5.89 29.28
C VAL A 179 4.23 -7.02 30.30
N ASN A 180 4.46 -8.27 29.88
CA ASN A 180 4.34 -9.46 30.71
C ASN A 180 5.66 -9.89 31.37
N GLU A 181 6.72 -9.09 31.22
CA GLU A 181 8.04 -9.22 31.85
C GLU A 181 8.29 -8.00 32.73
#